data_AF-A0A1I3S4V5-F1
#
_entry.id   AF-A0A1I3S4V5-F1
#
_cell.length_a   1.000
_cell.length_b   1.000
_cell.length_c   1.000
_cell.angle_alpha   90.00
_cell.angle_beta   90.00
_cell.angle_gamma   90.00
#
_symmetry.space_group_name_H-M   'P 1'
#
loop_
_entity.id
_entity.type
_entity.pdbx_description
1 polymer ?
#
loop_
_entity_poly.entity_id
_entity_poly.type
_entity_poly.pdbx_seq_one_letter_code
_entity_poly.pdbx_strand_id
1 'polypeptide(L)'
;MELLNEAPAQIWRLLIPASHWMFPDEVPEDELIFHYRDHIYFVNNDGSVLSMPKPACYDLLDLGTLLEYLATSDETIDFDDEGQFDYGFVLKQMGYIVPVKQKTKKANYQIHIINTALPKAHANRYELKNVHFGFALYHALMRCHELNAKTDWEYEHEVKRIEKVESNSSGKVQLNL
;
A
#
# COMPACT_ATOMS: atom_id res chain seq x y z
N MET A 1 -4.79 10.95 -6.96
CA MET A 1 -3.69 10.13 -7.48
C MET A 1 -4.30 8.95 -8.22
N GLU A 2 -3.96 8.79 -9.49
CA GLU A 2 -4.18 7.52 -10.20
C GLU A 2 -3.16 6.52 -9.64
N LEU A 3 -3.57 5.29 -9.37
CA LEU A 3 -2.73 4.27 -8.75
C LEU A 3 -2.59 3.01 -9.62
N LEU A 4 -3.48 2.82 -10.61
CA LEU A 4 -3.52 1.62 -11.43
C LEU A 4 -2.24 1.33 -12.23
N ASN A 5 -1.51 2.37 -12.61
CA ASN A 5 -0.28 2.24 -13.40
C ASN A 5 0.96 2.72 -12.62
N GLU A 6 0.83 2.91 -11.31
CA GLU A 6 1.96 3.27 -10.47
C GLU A 6 2.80 2.01 -10.20
N ALA A 7 4.12 2.15 -10.23
CA ALA A 7 4.99 1.03 -9.89
C ALA A 7 4.71 0.57 -8.45
N PRO A 8 4.74 -0.75 -8.16
CA PRO A 8 4.50 -1.30 -6.83
C PRO A 8 5.22 -0.53 -5.72
N ALA A 9 6.52 -0.35 -5.87
CA ALA A 9 7.34 0.36 -4.88
C ALA A 9 6.87 1.79 -4.60
N GLN A 10 6.32 2.50 -5.59
CA GLN A 10 5.76 3.85 -5.39
C GLN A 10 4.51 3.82 -4.51
N ILE A 11 3.64 2.82 -4.68
CA ILE A 11 2.47 2.63 -3.81
C ILE A 11 2.92 2.36 -2.38
N TRP A 12 3.92 1.51 -2.19
CA TRP A 12 4.50 1.23 -0.88
C TRP A 12 5.17 2.47 -0.25
N ARG A 13 5.89 3.29 -1.02
CA ARG A 13 6.49 4.55 -0.54
C ARG A 13 5.47 5.58 -0.03
N LEU A 14 4.23 5.54 -0.52
CA LEU A 14 3.14 6.39 -0.01
C LEU A 14 2.65 5.96 1.38
N LEU A 15 2.93 4.71 1.78
CA LEU A 15 2.57 4.14 3.07
C LEU A 15 3.78 4.18 4.03
N ILE A 16 4.92 3.66 3.59
CA ILE A 16 6.08 3.43 4.43
C ILE A 16 6.89 4.73 4.57
N PRO A 17 7.08 5.26 5.80
CA PRO A 17 7.90 6.45 6.01
C PRO A 17 9.34 6.25 5.54
N ALA A 18 9.95 7.30 4.95
CA ALA A 18 11.33 7.25 4.47
C ALA A 18 12.37 6.89 5.55
N SER A 19 12.08 7.13 6.82
CA SER A 19 12.92 6.72 7.96
C SER A 19 13.04 5.20 8.14
N HIS A 20 12.25 4.41 7.41
CA HIS A 20 12.29 2.96 7.43
C HIS A 20 12.90 2.37 6.16
N TRP A 21 13.16 3.19 5.14
CA TRP A 21 13.71 2.71 3.87
C TRP A 21 15.18 2.33 4.08
N MET A 22 15.60 1.25 3.45
CA MET A 22 16.97 0.78 3.45
C MET A 22 17.56 0.96 2.06
N PHE A 23 18.83 1.36 1.99
CA PHE A 23 19.58 1.54 0.73
C PHE A 23 18.87 2.39 -0.34
N PRO A 24 18.26 3.56 0.00
CA PRO A 24 17.41 4.31 -0.92
C PRO A 24 18.17 4.88 -2.13
N ASP A 25 19.50 4.95 -2.07
CA ASP A 25 20.36 5.45 -3.16
C ASP A 25 20.97 4.32 -4.01
N GLU A 26 20.79 3.05 -3.61
CA GLU A 26 21.38 1.88 -4.28
C GLU A 26 20.31 0.98 -4.93
N VAL A 27 19.11 0.91 -4.35
CA VAL A 27 17.98 0.14 -4.88
C VAL A 27 17.30 0.89 -6.03
N PRO A 28 16.93 0.20 -7.13
CA PRO A 28 16.15 0.79 -8.23
C PRO A 28 14.89 1.53 -7.78
N GLU A 29 14.45 2.53 -8.53
CA GLU A 29 13.28 3.36 -8.17
C GLU A 29 11.97 2.56 -8.18
N ASP A 30 11.88 1.49 -8.97
CA ASP A 30 10.74 0.58 -9.08
C ASP A 30 10.74 -0.55 -8.04
N GLU A 31 11.79 -0.66 -7.22
CA GLU A 31 11.90 -1.59 -6.09
C GLU A 31 11.93 -0.82 -4.76
N LEU A 32 11.69 -1.50 -3.64
CA LEU A 32 11.81 -0.90 -2.31
C LEU A 32 12.22 -1.94 -1.27
N ILE A 33 13.31 -1.66 -0.54
CA ILE A 33 13.65 -2.36 0.70
C ILE A 33 13.31 -1.46 1.89
N PHE A 34 12.62 -2.01 2.87
CA PHE A 34 12.34 -1.30 4.11
C PHE A 34 12.28 -2.25 5.31
N HIS A 35 12.59 -1.74 6.49
CA HIS A 35 12.36 -2.46 7.72
C HIS A 35 11.06 -1.99 8.38
N TYR A 36 10.29 -2.92 8.93
CA TYR A 36 9.13 -2.58 9.75
C TYR A 36 9.04 -3.55 10.92
N ARG A 37 9.00 -3.00 12.13
CA ARG A 37 9.08 -3.76 13.39
C ARG A 37 10.31 -4.68 13.41
N ASP A 38 10.07 -5.98 13.43
CA ASP A 38 11.00 -7.09 13.56
C ASP A 38 11.28 -7.78 12.21
N HIS A 39 10.87 -7.19 11.09
CA HIS A 39 11.08 -7.75 9.75
C HIS A 39 11.70 -6.73 8.78
N ILE A 40 12.35 -7.25 7.76
CA ILE A 40 12.74 -6.55 6.54
C ILE A 40 11.84 -7.04 5.41
N TYR A 41 11.41 -6.12 4.56
CA TYR A 41 10.55 -6.37 3.40
C TYR A 41 11.27 -5.91 2.14
N PHE A 42 11.16 -6.70 1.09
CA PHE A 42 11.59 -6.34 -0.26
C PHE A 42 10.37 -6.36 -1.17
N VAL A 43 10.06 -5.21 -1.76
CA VAL A 43 9.02 -5.06 -2.79
C VAL A 43 9.75 -5.04 -4.12
N ASN A 44 9.48 -6.05 -4.94
CA ASN A 44 10.07 -6.17 -6.25
C ASN A 44 9.28 -5.34 -7.29
N ASN A 45 9.86 -5.14 -8.46
CA ASN A 45 9.27 -4.32 -9.52
C ASN A 45 7.99 -4.91 -10.14
N ASP A 46 7.82 -6.23 -10.07
CA ASP A 46 6.64 -6.96 -10.51
C ASP A 46 5.49 -6.96 -9.48
N GLY A 47 5.76 -6.45 -8.27
CA GLY A 47 4.79 -6.35 -7.19
C GLY A 47 4.84 -7.50 -6.18
N SER A 48 5.66 -8.52 -6.42
CA SER A 48 5.96 -9.56 -5.44
C SER A 48 6.61 -8.93 -4.20
N VAL A 49 6.34 -9.54 -3.05
CA VAL A 49 6.89 -9.09 -1.77
C VAL A 49 7.58 -10.27 -1.10
N LEU A 50 8.81 -10.04 -0.68
CA LEU A 50 9.54 -10.93 0.22
C LEU A 50 9.58 -10.32 1.61
N SER A 51 9.60 -11.16 2.64
CA SER A 51 9.91 -10.73 4.00
C SER A 51 10.86 -11.68 4.70
N MET A 52 11.70 -11.16 5.56
CA MET A 52 12.55 -11.96 6.43
C MET A 52 12.62 -11.34 7.83
N PRO A 53 12.86 -12.13 8.88
CA PRO A 53 13.15 -11.61 10.21
C PRO A 53 14.34 -10.64 10.16
N LYS A 54 14.21 -9.54 10.88
CA LYS A 54 15.25 -8.50 10.94
C LYS A 54 16.42 -9.00 11.79
N PRO A 55 17.63 -9.15 11.22
CA PRO A 55 18.78 -9.60 11.97
C PRO A 55 19.22 -8.56 13.01
N ALA A 56 19.87 -9.00 14.08
CA ALA A 56 20.28 -8.12 15.19
C ALA A 56 21.23 -6.99 14.75
N CYS A 57 22.02 -7.22 13.72
CA CYS A 57 22.97 -6.25 13.15
C CYS A 57 22.49 -5.65 11.82
N TYR A 58 21.17 -5.54 11.59
CA TYR A 58 20.63 -5.07 10.31
C TYR A 58 21.14 -3.68 9.88
N ASP A 59 21.45 -2.79 10.82
CA ASP A 59 22.01 -1.46 10.53
C ASP A 59 23.45 -1.50 9.95
N LEU A 60 24.13 -2.65 10.05
CA LEU A 60 25.50 -2.87 9.55
C LEU A 60 25.54 -3.67 8.25
N LEU A 61 24.39 -4.13 7.76
CA LEU A 61 24.34 -4.87 6.50
C LEU A 61 24.57 -3.93 5.33
N ASP A 62 25.33 -4.40 4.35
CA ASP A 62 25.30 -3.84 3.01
C ASP A 62 24.19 -4.48 2.17
N LEU A 63 23.86 -3.86 1.03
CA LEU A 63 22.80 -4.32 0.15
C LEU A 63 23.06 -5.75 -0.36
N GLY A 64 24.32 -6.06 -0.74
CA GLY A 64 24.68 -7.37 -1.27
C GLY A 64 24.44 -8.51 -0.27
N THR A 65 24.85 -8.31 0.97
CA THR A 65 24.64 -9.28 2.06
C THR A 65 23.16 -9.47 2.36
N LEU A 66 22.37 -8.38 2.33
CA LEU A 66 20.92 -8.49 2.53
C LEU A 66 20.25 -9.30 1.42
N LEU A 67 20.61 -9.05 0.16
CA LEU A 67 20.09 -9.80 -0.99
C LEU A 67 20.48 -11.28 -0.93
N GLU A 68 21.69 -11.59 -0.48
CA GLU A 68 22.11 -12.98 -0.23
C GLU A 68 21.23 -13.64 0.84
N TYR A 69 20.94 -12.96 1.95
CA TYR A 69 20.05 -13.49 2.99
C TYR A 69 18.63 -13.68 2.49
N LEU A 70 18.07 -12.73 1.74
CA LEU A 70 16.75 -12.89 1.13
C LEU A 70 16.70 -14.14 0.25
N ALA A 71 17.75 -14.41 -0.54
CA ALA A 71 17.80 -15.53 -1.46
C ALA A 71 18.10 -16.90 -0.82
N THR A 72 18.70 -16.94 0.38
CA THR A 72 19.25 -18.18 0.95
C THR A 72 18.69 -18.56 2.32
N SER A 73 18.02 -17.64 3.01
CA SER A 73 17.46 -17.90 4.34
C SER A 73 16.19 -18.76 4.24
N ASP A 74 16.13 -19.83 5.03
CA ASP A 74 14.92 -20.64 5.23
C ASP A 74 13.80 -19.86 5.94
N GLU A 75 14.12 -18.70 6.52
CA GLU A 75 13.14 -17.81 7.19
C GLU A 75 12.60 -16.73 6.26
N THR A 76 13.04 -16.68 5.00
CA THR A 76 12.44 -15.78 4.00
C THR A 76 11.06 -16.32 3.60
N ILE A 77 10.06 -15.45 3.65
CA ILE A 77 8.72 -15.70 3.15
C ILE A 77 8.58 -14.95 1.83
N ASP A 78 8.32 -15.70 0.75
CA ASP A 78 7.79 -15.17 -0.49
C ASP A 78 6.26 -15.21 -0.43
N PHE A 79 5.62 -14.05 -0.48
CA PHE A 79 4.16 -13.98 -0.40
C PHE A 79 3.48 -14.57 -1.64
N ASP A 80 4.14 -14.58 -2.81
CA ASP A 80 3.57 -15.15 -4.02
C ASP A 80 3.55 -16.69 -3.97
N ASP A 81 4.60 -17.31 -3.40
CA ASP A 81 4.65 -18.76 -3.18
C ASP A 81 3.54 -19.24 -2.22
N GLU A 82 3.10 -18.37 -1.31
CA GLU A 82 1.98 -18.60 -0.38
C GLU A 82 0.61 -18.25 -0.99
N GLY A 83 0.58 -17.84 -2.27
CA GLY A 83 -0.63 -17.47 -3.00
C GLY A 83 -1.23 -16.12 -2.56
N GLN A 84 -0.40 -15.20 -2.05
CA GLN A 84 -0.82 -13.95 -1.42
C GLN A 84 -0.39 -12.73 -2.24
N PHE A 85 -1.15 -12.44 -3.29
CA PHE A 85 -0.77 -11.45 -4.31
C PHE A 85 -1.20 -10.01 -4.00
N ASP A 86 -2.10 -9.79 -3.04
CA ASP A 86 -2.65 -8.46 -2.78
C ASP A 86 -1.95 -7.73 -1.61
N TYR A 87 -1.70 -6.42 -1.78
CA TYR A 87 -1.02 -5.61 -0.77
C TYR A 87 -1.79 -5.53 0.56
N GLY A 88 -3.12 -5.65 0.55
CA GLY A 88 -3.91 -5.62 1.77
C GLY A 88 -3.61 -6.82 2.67
N PHE A 89 -3.39 -7.99 2.10
CA PHE A 89 -2.93 -9.16 2.84
C PHE A 89 -1.55 -8.93 3.47
N VAL A 90 -0.57 -8.47 2.69
CA VAL A 90 0.80 -8.23 3.18
C VAL A 90 0.79 -7.18 4.30
N LEU A 91 0.04 -6.08 4.14
CA LEU A 91 -0.12 -5.05 5.17
C LEU A 91 -0.75 -5.61 6.46
N LYS A 92 -1.73 -6.53 6.34
CA LYS A 92 -2.38 -7.20 7.46
C LYS A 92 -1.41 -8.13 8.20
N GLN A 93 -0.61 -8.92 7.49
CA GLN A 93 0.40 -9.81 8.08
C GLN A 93 1.52 -9.02 8.77
N MET A 94 2.00 -7.97 8.13
CA MET A 94 2.94 -7.01 8.72
C MET A 94 2.36 -6.33 9.98
N GLY A 95 1.03 -6.39 10.17
CA GLY A 95 0.30 -5.69 11.21
C GLY A 95 0.40 -4.17 11.09
N TYR A 96 0.52 -3.66 9.86
CA TYR A 96 0.83 -2.27 9.57
C TYR A 96 -0.10 -1.29 10.31
N ILE A 97 0.50 -0.29 10.96
CA ILE A 97 -0.22 0.81 11.61
C ILE A 97 0.03 2.09 10.82
N VAL A 98 -1.05 2.68 10.31
CA VAL A 98 -1.00 3.95 9.59
C VAL A 98 -0.57 5.09 10.53
N PRO A 99 0.53 5.80 10.23
CA PRO A 99 0.94 6.94 11.02
C PRO A 99 -0.01 8.13 10.83
N VAL A 100 -0.79 8.46 11.85
CA VAL A 100 -1.70 9.62 11.88
C VAL A 100 -1.06 10.81 12.62
N LYS A 101 0.09 11.30 12.17
CA LYS A 101 0.73 12.47 12.78
C LYS A 101 -0.14 13.72 12.58
N GLN A 102 -0.43 14.47 13.64
CA GLN A 102 -1.35 15.62 13.64
C GLN A 102 -0.98 16.75 12.64
N LYS A 103 0.27 16.81 12.16
CA LYS A 103 0.75 17.86 11.24
C LYS A 103 0.37 17.62 9.77
N THR A 104 -0.02 16.41 9.36
CA THR A 104 -0.39 16.16 7.97
C THR A 104 -1.82 16.67 7.70
N LYS A 105 -2.04 17.31 6.55
CA LYS A 105 -3.37 17.86 6.21
C LYS A 105 -4.39 16.74 6.06
N LYS A 106 -5.52 16.87 6.75
CA LYS A 106 -6.68 15.99 6.57
C LYS A 106 -7.58 16.53 5.47
N ALA A 107 -8.29 15.64 4.79
CA ALA A 107 -9.26 15.98 3.76
C ALA A 107 -10.31 14.88 3.61
N ASN A 108 -11.32 15.14 2.80
CA ASN A 108 -12.19 14.09 2.29
C ASN A 108 -11.52 13.46 1.07
N TYR A 109 -11.54 12.13 1.00
CA TYR A 109 -10.98 11.37 -0.11
C TYR A 109 -12.04 10.45 -0.70
N GLN A 110 -12.19 10.52 -2.01
CA GLN A 110 -13.02 9.62 -2.77
C GLN A 110 -12.16 8.51 -3.37
N ILE A 111 -12.52 7.27 -3.08
CA ILE A 111 -11.78 6.05 -3.44
C ILE A 111 -12.55 5.33 -4.54
N HIS A 112 -11.84 4.97 -5.60
CA HIS A 112 -12.36 4.26 -6.76
C HIS A 112 -11.58 2.95 -6.89
N ILE A 113 -12.27 1.83 -6.71
CA ILE A 113 -11.74 0.48 -6.90
C ILE A 113 -12.41 -0.12 -8.12
N ILE A 114 -11.64 -0.82 -8.96
CA ILE A 114 -12.15 -1.53 -10.13
C ILE A 114 -11.86 -3.01 -10.01
N ASN A 115 -12.69 -3.84 -10.62
CA ASN A 115 -12.36 -5.22 -10.97
C ASN A 115 -11.54 -5.19 -12.28
N THR A 116 -10.32 -5.71 -12.29
CA THR A 116 -9.41 -5.64 -13.45
C THR A 116 -9.92 -6.46 -14.63
N ALA A 117 -10.59 -7.58 -14.38
CA ALA A 117 -11.21 -8.43 -15.40
C ALA A 117 -12.47 -7.80 -16.02
N LEU A 118 -13.27 -7.06 -15.23
CA LEU A 118 -14.49 -6.39 -15.68
C LEU A 118 -14.62 -4.93 -15.18
N PRO A 119 -13.75 -4.00 -15.64
CA PRO A 119 -13.63 -2.66 -15.05
C PRO A 119 -14.89 -1.79 -15.14
N LYS A 120 -15.77 -2.06 -16.13
CA LYS A 120 -16.99 -1.28 -16.38
C LYS A 120 -18.22 -1.80 -15.64
N ALA A 121 -18.20 -3.04 -15.15
CA ALA A 121 -19.37 -3.68 -14.55
C ALA A 121 -19.34 -3.68 -13.01
N HIS A 122 -18.14 -3.73 -12.41
CA HIS A 122 -17.98 -3.93 -10.97
C HIS A 122 -16.99 -2.93 -10.37
N ALA A 123 -17.34 -1.64 -10.42
CA ALA A 123 -16.59 -0.58 -9.75
C ALA A 123 -17.16 -0.30 -8.35
N ASN A 124 -16.29 -0.20 -7.35
CA ASN A 124 -16.65 0.21 -5.99
C ASN A 124 -16.18 1.66 -5.76
N ARG A 125 -17.10 2.53 -5.32
CA ARG A 125 -16.80 3.94 -5.03
C ARG A 125 -17.33 4.33 -3.66
N TYR A 126 -16.49 4.93 -2.84
CA TYR A 126 -16.87 5.42 -1.52
C TYR A 126 -16.02 6.62 -1.10
N GLU A 127 -16.46 7.33 -0.05
CA GLU A 127 -15.79 8.52 0.47
C GLU A 127 -15.37 8.29 1.92
N LEU A 128 -14.12 8.64 2.24
CA LEU A 128 -13.62 8.76 3.61
C LEU A 128 -13.50 10.23 3.97
N LYS A 129 -14.12 10.63 5.08
CA LYS A 129 -14.20 12.03 5.50
C LYS A 129 -13.12 12.39 6.51
N ASN A 130 -12.47 13.53 6.31
CA ASN A 130 -11.50 14.11 7.25
C ASN A 130 -10.39 13.13 7.69
N VAL A 131 -9.76 12.43 6.73
CA VAL A 131 -8.65 11.50 6.97
C VAL A 131 -7.37 12.00 6.30
N HIS A 132 -6.24 11.37 6.60
CA HIS A 132 -4.99 11.59 5.88
C HIS A 132 -4.94 10.72 4.62
N PHE A 133 -4.19 11.14 3.60
CA PHE A 133 -4.04 10.35 2.36
C PHE A 133 -3.54 8.93 2.62
N GLY A 134 -2.49 8.75 3.43
CA GLY A 134 -1.97 7.41 3.75
C GLY A 134 -3.00 6.51 4.44
N PHE A 135 -3.92 7.09 5.23
CA PHE A 135 -5.05 6.35 5.79
C PHE A 135 -6.07 5.96 4.72
N ALA A 136 -6.37 6.86 3.78
CA ALA A 136 -7.25 6.55 2.66
C ALA A 136 -6.67 5.46 1.76
N LEU A 137 -5.36 5.51 1.48
CA LEU A 137 -4.65 4.49 0.71
C LEU A 137 -4.66 3.13 1.41
N TYR A 138 -4.27 3.09 2.69
CA TYR A 138 -4.34 1.86 3.49
C TYR A 138 -5.75 1.25 3.46
N HIS A 139 -6.78 2.05 3.71
CA HIS A 139 -8.17 1.58 3.69
C HIS A 139 -8.60 1.10 2.29
N ALA A 140 -8.13 1.75 1.22
CA ALA A 140 -8.42 1.33 -0.14
C ALA A 140 -7.83 -0.06 -0.44
N LEU A 141 -6.56 -0.29 -0.07
CA LEU A 141 -5.89 -1.59 -0.25
C LEU A 141 -6.53 -2.69 0.60
N MET A 142 -6.86 -2.40 1.85
CA MET A 142 -7.62 -3.35 2.69
C MET A 142 -8.99 -3.67 2.09
N ARG A 143 -9.63 -2.70 1.44
CA ARG A 143 -10.92 -2.93 0.78
C ARG A 143 -10.77 -3.79 -0.48
N CYS A 144 -9.68 -3.65 -1.23
CA CYS A 144 -9.35 -4.56 -2.33
C CYS A 144 -9.24 -6.01 -1.84
N HIS A 145 -8.46 -6.24 -0.79
CA HIS A 145 -8.34 -7.55 -0.14
C HIS A 145 -9.71 -8.16 0.23
N GLU A 146 -10.57 -7.38 0.90
CA GLU A 146 -11.92 -7.82 1.27
C GLU A 146 -12.80 -8.14 0.06
N LEU A 147 -12.65 -7.43 -1.05
CA LEU A 147 -13.42 -7.66 -2.27
C LEU A 147 -12.94 -8.92 -2.99
N ASN A 148 -11.62 -9.13 -3.10
CA ASN A 148 -11.04 -10.34 -3.66
C ASN A 148 -11.47 -11.59 -2.87
N ALA A 149 -11.40 -11.52 -1.53
CA ALA A 149 -11.85 -12.61 -0.67
C ALA A 149 -13.35 -12.92 -0.80
N LYS A 150 -14.19 -11.91 -1.11
CA LYS A 150 -15.63 -12.12 -1.33
C LYS A 150 -15.95 -12.82 -2.65
N THR A 151 -15.03 -12.76 -3.60
CA THR A 151 -15.16 -13.37 -4.91
C THR A 151 -14.35 -14.65 -5.00
N ASP A 152 -13.98 -15.25 -3.87
CA ASP A 152 -13.11 -16.43 -3.80
C ASP A 152 -11.86 -16.29 -4.67
N TRP A 153 -11.31 -15.06 -4.72
CA TRP A 153 -10.12 -14.72 -5.49
C TRP A 153 -10.25 -14.91 -7.01
N GLU A 154 -11.46 -15.17 -7.54
CA GLU A 154 -11.73 -15.26 -8.99
C GLU A 154 -11.55 -13.93 -9.72
N TYR A 155 -11.68 -12.82 -8.98
CA TYR A 155 -11.52 -11.48 -9.50
C TYR A 155 -10.49 -10.70 -8.70
N GLU A 156 -9.70 -9.93 -9.42
CA GLU A 156 -8.73 -9.01 -8.86
C GLU A 156 -9.31 -7.59 -8.83
N HIS A 157 -9.34 -7.02 -7.63
CA HIS A 157 -9.79 -5.66 -7.39
C HIS A 157 -8.61 -4.77 -7.05
N GLU A 158 -8.48 -3.68 -7.79
CA GLU A 158 -7.38 -2.74 -7.63
C GLU A 158 -7.87 -1.32 -7.39
N VAL A 159 -7.07 -0.57 -6.64
CA VAL A 159 -7.33 0.85 -6.43
C VAL A 159 -6.97 1.58 -7.71
N LYS A 160 -7.99 2.00 -8.46
CA LYS A 160 -7.78 2.81 -9.65
C LYS A 160 -7.29 4.21 -9.29
N ARG A 161 -8.03 4.88 -8.38
CA ARG A 161 -7.78 6.29 -8.06
C ARG A 161 -8.24 6.66 -6.65
N ILE A 162 -7.48 7.55 -6.01
CA ILE A 162 -7.88 8.25 -4.78
C ILE A 162 -7.87 9.76 -5.03
N GLU A 163 -9.01 10.41 -4.94
CA GLU A 163 -9.19 11.84 -5.22
C GLU A 163 -9.48 12.64 -3.95
N LYS A 164 -8.82 13.77 -3.77
CA LYS A 164 -9.20 14.71 -2.71
C LYS A 164 -10.47 15.44 -3.15
N VAL A 165 -11.50 15.42 -2.30
CA VAL A 165 -12.76 16.13 -2.53
C VAL A 165 -12.74 17.43 -1.73
N GLU A 166 -13.04 18.55 -2.38
CA GLU A 166 -13.26 19.80 -1.66
C GLU A 166 -14.63 19.75 -0.97
N SER A 167 -14.66 20.08 0.32
CA SER A 167 -15.91 20.28 1.03
C SER A 167 -16.60 21.51 0.43
N ASN A 168 -17.62 21.32 -0.40
CA ASN A 168 -18.46 22.41 -0.87
C ASN A 168 -19.21 23.04 0.32
N SER A 169 -18.56 23.95 1.03
CA SER A 169 -19.23 24.91 1.90
C SER A 169 -19.77 26.05 1.04
N SER A 170 -20.79 25.76 0.23
CA SER A 170 -21.59 26.79 -0.46
C SER A 170 -23.03 26.34 -0.63
N GLY A 171 -23.64 25.84 0.44
CA GLY A 171 -25.08 25.97 0.63
C GLY A 171 -25.41 27.42 1.01
N LYS A 172 -25.29 28.36 0.06
CA LYS A 172 -26.05 29.61 0.18
C LYS A 172 -27.50 29.21 0.01
N VAL A 173 -28.19 29.03 1.14
CA VAL A 173 -29.65 29.07 1.16
C VAL A 173 -30.02 30.47 0.69
N GLN A 174 -30.38 30.62 -0.59
CA GLN A 174 -31.16 31.76 -1.03
C GLN A 174 -32.56 31.57 -0.43
N LEU A 175 -32.75 32.14 0.76
CA LEU A 175 -34.07 32.52 1.22
C LEU A 175 -34.52 33.68 0.31
N ASN A 176 -35.26 33.35 -0.75
CA ASN A 176 -36.13 34.33 -1.38
C ASN A 176 -37.40 34.39 -0.52
N LEU A 177 -37.47 35.41 0.33
CA LEU A 177 -38.71 35.96 0.85
C LEU A 177 -39.11 37.13 -0.05
#